data_AF-A0A3M7FFG3-F1
#
_entry.id   AF-A0A3M7FFG3-F1
#
_cell.length_a   1.000
_cell.length_b   1.000
_cell.length_c   1.000
_cell.angle_alpha   90.00
_cell.angle_beta   90.00
_cell.angle_gamma   90.00
#
_symmetry.space_group_name_H-M   'P 1'
#
loop_
_entity.id
_entity.type
_entity.pdbx_description
1 polymer ?
#
loop_
_entity_poly.entity_id
_entity_poly.type
_entity_poly.pdbx_seq_one_letter_code
_entity_poly.pdbx_strand_id
1 'polypeptide(L)'
;MVQPLYRAVADKRHPITRKLTEVFGGRLTASPSSRVVKAHGEKGASPRQEIVSEKLIDDTIAYLAPTLEQHKGCTLVDILPGACLFSSKLHDFLKPKRHILMEPEERYYEPFIKPLLDKSGSTYRYTTMTGAHPSSYWQSYPKMLGNPDWFPGHQELKIDDPRRRQFRPDILVVGNLSRRFKVRRRVASVQWAIMVLQQMGYATLENNLIHHDGLVRMLWWLPEALAHHVFPPTETSRFATPLMLDMGCEINQTVGTTSSWTDSLRKRGAPRLRPDVFRDVIRNRCSNSMDKLGMKQPKGRPFLMRYEGEDLEKFVVNPLQNLAQTVPELEEKVKTVEDRMGKIRESGLTGRMGGRKESHPLEKWLYETIAYTQLPHITPAYEGRKANVIALAIIADEVLRTINLEASFKALEEKSQDPDALEPLRKRIIDISEAYEDFTRDRTYYKEWTDGIVDEHMAILAEPTLLALDRRAYEPLQASDSDFWPRNNMMLVDQMPIPRDLSVPDLSSAMDGAKTANMLIRYLMQARTKSVPAALETLAPNASKDLIPQVPAMTDPRKGGRMHLESFRVRNLNADMIEGLTKAWAEWPFTPSTIELELALANLAPGKGEGEESEGVKANVVEEED
;
A
#
# COMPACT_ATOMS: atom_id res chain seq x y z
N MET A 1 5.27 -16.02 -9.16
CA MET A 1 4.39 -17.16 -8.82
C MET A 1 3.44 -17.44 -9.98
N VAL A 2 3.52 -18.61 -10.63
CA VAL A 2 2.65 -18.95 -11.78
C VAL A 2 1.30 -19.44 -11.25
N GLN A 3 0.25 -18.63 -11.42
CA GLN A 3 -1.13 -19.04 -11.08
C GLN A 3 -1.53 -20.27 -11.93
N PRO A 4 -2.26 -21.24 -11.35
CA PRO A 4 -2.75 -22.39 -12.11
C PRO A 4 -3.72 -21.93 -13.21
N LEU A 5 -3.44 -22.30 -14.46
CA LEU A 5 -4.37 -22.11 -15.57
C LEU A 5 -5.51 -23.13 -15.44
N TYR A 6 -6.68 -22.65 -15.04
CA TYR A 6 -7.92 -23.42 -15.18
C TYR A 6 -8.42 -23.30 -16.61
N ARG A 7 -8.83 -24.42 -17.21
CA ARG A 7 -9.55 -24.39 -18.49
C ARG A 7 -10.82 -23.55 -18.30
N ALA A 8 -11.15 -22.73 -19.29
CA ALA A 8 -12.46 -22.10 -19.42
C ALA A 8 -13.52 -23.21 -19.51
N VAL A 9 -14.26 -23.44 -18.44
CA VAL A 9 -15.30 -24.46 -18.35
C VAL A 9 -16.59 -23.79 -17.90
N ALA A 10 -17.70 -24.11 -18.57
CA ALA A 10 -19.01 -23.65 -18.13
C ALA A 10 -19.34 -24.27 -16.75
N ASP A 11 -19.65 -23.43 -15.78
CA ASP A 11 -20.07 -23.82 -14.44
C ASP A 11 -21.59 -23.70 -14.33
N LYS A 12 -22.27 -24.82 -14.05
CA LYS A 12 -23.73 -24.85 -13.94
C LYS A 12 -24.27 -23.95 -12.83
N ARG A 13 -23.46 -23.62 -11.82
CA ARG A 13 -23.82 -22.70 -10.74
C ARG A 13 -23.90 -21.25 -11.22
N HIS A 14 -23.24 -20.93 -12.32
CA HIS A 14 -23.13 -19.59 -12.89
C HIS A 14 -23.51 -19.62 -14.37
N PRO A 15 -24.81 -19.50 -14.71
CA PRO A 15 -25.30 -19.65 -16.09
C PRO A 15 -24.58 -18.77 -17.12
N ILE A 16 -24.09 -17.60 -16.71
CA ILE A 16 -23.33 -16.68 -17.57
C ILE A 16 -22.04 -17.30 -18.14
N THR A 17 -21.43 -18.26 -17.43
CA THR A 17 -20.22 -18.95 -17.87
C THR A 17 -20.44 -19.79 -19.12
N ARG A 18 -21.67 -20.24 -19.38
CA ARG A 18 -22.02 -20.95 -20.62
C ARG A 18 -21.88 -20.02 -21.82
N LYS A 19 -22.51 -18.84 -21.77
CA LYS A 19 -22.39 -17.81 -22.82
C LYS A 19 -20.93 -17.39 -23.01
N LEU A 20 -20.19 -17.16 -21.92
CA LEU A 20 -18.77 -16.85 -21.98
C LEU A 20 -17.95 -17.94 -22.68
N THR A 21 -18.27 -19.21 -22.41
CA THR A 21 -17.62 -20.35 -23.07
C THR A 21 -18.00 -20.47 -24.54
N GLU A 22 -19.26 -20.18 -24.91
CA GLU A 22 -19.73 -20.15 -26.30
C GLU A 22 -19.05 -19.05 -27.12
N VAL A 23 -18.87 -17.86 -26.54
CA VAL A 23 -18.27 -16.68 -27.21
C VAL A 23 -16.74 -16.77 -27.31
N PHE A 24 -16.06 -17.18 -26.24
CA PHE A 24 -14.59 -17.12 -26.15
C PHE A 24 -13.89 -18.48 -26.22
N GLY A 25 -14.64 -19.57 -26.38
CA GLY A 25 -14.14 -20.93 -26.38
C GLY A 25 -13.90 -21.51 -24.98
N GLY A 26 -13.78 -22.83 -24.91
CA GLY A 26 -13.66 -23.59 -23.65
C GLY A 26 -14.43 -24.92 -23.73
N ARG A 27 -14.63 -25.59 -22.59
CA ARG A 27 -15.43 -26.83 -22.53
C ARG A 27 -16.80 -26.57 -21.92
N LEU A 28 -17.86 -27.01 -22.61
CA LEU A 28 -19.24 -26.92 -22.13
C LEU A 28 -19.55 -27.92 -20.99
N THR A 29 -18.71 -28.96 -20.82
CA THR A 29 -18.87 -29.98 -19.77
C THR A 29 -17.57 -30.24 -19.01
N ALA A 30 -17.66 -30.34 -17.69
CA ALA A 30 -16.63 -30.95 -16.85
C ALA A 30 -16.87 -32.47 -16.85
N SER A 31 -15.91 -33.27 -17.34
CA SER A 31 -16.03 -34.73 -17.19
C SER A 31 -15.87 -35.11 -15.71
N PRO A 32 -16.77 -35.91 -15.12
CA PRO A 32 -16.74 -36.25 -13.69
C PRO A 32 -15.51 -37.07 -13.26
N SER A 33 -14.74 -37.61 -14.21
CA SER A 33 -13.53 -38.41 -13.93
C SER A 33 -12.20 -37.69 -14.15
N SER A 34 -12.20 -36.46 -14.71
CA SER A 34 -10.93 -35.75 -14.88
C SER A 34 -10.58 -35.03 -13.59
N ARG A 35 -9.59 -35.56 -12.84
CA ARG A 35 -8.71 -34.71 -12.01
C ARG A 35 -8.37 -33.50 -12.87
N VAL A 36 -8.67 -32.29 -12.41
CA VAL A 36 -8.40 -31.05 -13.15
C VAL A 36 -6.90 -31.01 -13.47
N VAL A 37 -6.54 -31.43 -14.69
CA VAL A 37 -5.14 -31.42 -15.15
C VAL A 37 -4.81 -29.97 -15.52
N LYS A 38 -3.77 -29.41 -14.88
CA LYS A 38 -3.18 -28.12 -15.24
C LYS A 38 -2.93 -28.08 -16.75
N ALA A 39 -3.44 -27.08 -17.46
CA ALA A 39 -3.08 -26.90 -18.86
C ALA A 39 -1.58 -26.62 -18.98
N HIS A 40 -0.88 -27.33 -19.87
CA HIS A 40 0.42 -26.89 -20.39
C HIS A 40 0.16 -26.01 -21.60
N GLY A 41 0.38 -24.71 -21.46
CA GLY A 41 0.18 -23.71 -22.51
C GLY A 41 0.13 -22.30 -21.92
N GLU A 42 0.99 -21.42 -22.43
CA GLU A 42 1.21 -20.00 -22.13
C GLU A 42 1.22 -19.60 -20.63
N LYS A 43 2.39 -19.20 -20.11
CA LYS A 43 2.51 -18.69 -18.74
C LYS A 43 1.69 -17.41 -18.55
N GLY A 44 0.57 -17.48 -17.84
CA GLY A 44 -0.19 -16.31 -17.39
C GLY A 44 -1.66 -16.61 -17.12
N ALA A 45 -2.32 -15.71 -16.39
CA ALA A 45 -3.78 -15.68 -16.33
C ALA A 45 -4.37 -15.57 -17.75
N SER A 46 -5.47 -16.29 -18.03
CA SER A 46 -6.31 -16.00 -19.20
C SER A 46 -6.61 -14.50 -19.22
N PRO A 47 -6.47 -13.80 -20.36
CA PRO A 47 -6.65 -12.36 -20.43
C PRO A 47 -8.10 -11.90 -20.17
N ARG A 48 -9.04 -12.83 -19.94
CA ARG A 48 -10.48 -12.61 -19.87
C ARG A 48 -11.02 -13.15 -18.56
N GLN A 49 -10.74 -12.46 -17.46
CA GLN A 49 -11.25 -12.81 -16.14
C GLN A 49 -12.57 -12.09 -15.88
N GLU A 50 -13.61 -12.85 -15.55
CA GLU A 50 -14.97 -12.38 -15.33
C GLU A 50 -15.42 -12.74 -13.91
N ILE A 51 -16.19 -11.84 -13.28
CA ILE A 51 -16.86 -12.10 -12.01
C ILE A 51 -18.23 -12.70 -12.35
N VAL A 52 -18.46 -13.95 -11.94
CA VAL A 52 -19.63 -14.74 -12.39
C VAL A 52 -20.58 -15.15 -11.26
N SER A 53 -20.20 -14.87 -10.02
CA SER A 53 -21.01 -15.16 -8.83
C SER A 53 -21.89 -13.99 -8.43
N GLU A 54 -23.19 -14.14 -8.68
CA GLU A 54 -24.20 -13.19 -8.19
C GLU A 54 -24.14 -13.01 -6.68
N LYS A 55 -24.00 -14.11 -5.92
CA LYS A 55 -23.92 -14.03 -4.46
C LYS A 55 -22.71 -13.20 -4.00
N LEU A 56 -21.55 -13.36 -4.63
CA LEU A 56 -20.38 -12.53 -4.28
C LEU A 56 -20.66 -11.05 -4.52
N ILE A 57 -21.25 -10.73 -5.66
CA ILE A 57 -21.57 -9.35 -6.04
C ILE A 57 -22.61 -8.75 -5.07
N ASP A 58 -23.69 -9.48 -4.79
CA ASP A 58 -24.76 -9.05 -3.89
C ASP A 58 -24.23 -8.85 -2.46
N ASP A 59 -23.43 -9.78 -1.94
CA ASP A 59 -22.77 -9.64 -0.63
C ASP A 59 -21.84 -8.42 -0.59
N THR A 60 -21.09 -8.17 -1.68
CA THR A 60 -20.13 -7.07 -1.77
C THR A 60 -20.83 -5.70 -1.81
N ILE A 61 -21.89 -5.57 -2.61
CA ILE A 61 -22.68 -4.34 -2.68
C ILE A 61 -23.36 -4.06 -1.33
N ALA A 62 -23.96 -5.08 -0.71
CA ALA A 62 -24.59 -4.94 0.60
C ALA A 62 -23.57 -4.55 1.68
N TYR A 63 -22.35 -5.11 1.63
CA TYR A 63 -21.28 -4.77 2.55
C TYR A 63 -20.79 -3.33 2.40
N LEU A 64 -20.58 -2.88 1.16
CA LEU A 64 -20.15 -1.51 0.85
C LEU A 64 -21.27 -0.47 0.95
N ALA A 65 -22.54 -0.89 1.05
CA ALA A 65 -23.70 0.00 1.04
C ALA A 65 -23.52 1.26 1.92
N PRO A 66 -23.07 1.19 3.18
CA PRO A 66 -22.94 2.37 4.03
C PRO A 66 -22.08 3.51 3.44
N THR A 67 -21.08 3.17 2.62
CA THR A 67 -20.24 4.17 1.94
C THR A 67 -20.58 4.32 0.46
N LEU A 68 -21.35 3.42 -0.14
CA LEU A 68 -21.67 3.40 -1.56
C LEU A 68 -22.98 4.13 -1.87
N GLU A 69 -23.90 4.24 -0.90
CA GLU A 69 -25.20 4.90 -1.09
C GLU A 69 -25.11 6.38 -1.47
N GLN A 70 -24.03 7.07 -1.09
CA GLN A 70 -23.78 8.46 -1.50
C GLN A 70 -23.69 8.62 -3.03
N HIS A 71 -23.44 7.53 -3.77
CA HIS A 71 -23.39 7.51 -5.23
C HIS A 71 -24.75 7.17 -5.89
N LYS A 72 -25.86 7.10 -5.15
CA LYS A 72 -27.18 6.90 -5.78
C LYS A 72 -27.48 8.02 -6.77
N GLY A 73 -27.88 7.66 -7.99
CA GLY A 73 -28.14 8.63 -9.06
C GLY A 73 -26.89 9.23 -9.70
N CYS A 74 -25.70 8.65 -9.50
CA CYS A 74 -24.46 9.12 -10.11
C CYS A 74 -24.44 8.91 -11.64
N THR A 75 -23.41 9.45 -12.29
CA THR A 75 -22.88 8.92 -13.54
C THR A 75 -21.89 7.81 -13.20
N LEU A 76 -22.18 6.59 -13.64
CA LEU A 76 -21.34 5.41 -13.43
C LEU A 76 -20.47 5.18 -14.66
N VAL A 77 -19.15 5.24 -14.50
CA VAL A 77 -18.17 4.94 -15.55
C VAL A 77 -17.64 3.52 -15.30
N ASP A 78 -17.91 2.59 -16.21
CA ASP A 78 -17.52 1.19 -16.06
C ASP A 78 -16.49 0.81 -17.12
N ILE A 79 -15.27 0.55 -16.65
CA ILE A 79 -14.09 0.31 -17.46
C ILE A 79 -13.86 -1.20 -17.58
N LEU A 80 -13.94 -1.70 -18.80
CA LEU A 80 -13.78 -3.12 -19.12
C LEU A 80 -14.84 -4.01 -18.44
N PRO A 81 -16.15 -3.69 -18.56
CA PRO A 81 -17.24 -4.39 -17.87
C PRO A 81 -17.39 -5.87 -18.25
N GLY A 82 -16.89 -6.29 -19.42
CA GLY A 82 -16.92 -7.69 -19.87
C GLY A 82 -18.35 -8.24 -19.90
N ALA A 83 -18.61 -9.29 -19.13
CA ALA A 83 -19.91 -9.95 -19.08
C ALA A 83 -21.02 -9.10 -18.41
N CYS A 84 -20.67 -7.93 -17.86
CA CYS A 84 -21.58 -6.94 -17.27
C CYS A 84 -22.40 -7.43 -16.05
N LEU A 85 -22.00 -8.53 -15.40
CA LEU A 85 -22.73 -9.05 -14.24
C LEU A 85 -22.59 -8.11 -13.02
N PHE A 86 -21.36 -7.71 -12.69
CA PHE A 86 -21.10 -6.72 -11.65
C PHE A 86 -21.76 -5.38 -11.97
N SER A 87 -21.59 -4.93 -13.22
CA SER A 87 -22.16 -3.70 -13.78
C SER A 87 -23.68 -3.63 -13.59
N SER A 88 -24.40 -4.68 -13.97
CA SER A 88 -25.86 -4.68 -13.92
C SER A 88 -26.41 -4.68 -12.49
N LYS A 89 -25.82 -5.47 -11.59
CA LYS A 89 -26.20 -5.47 -10.17
C LYS A 89 -25.91 -4.13 -9.50
N LEU A 90 -24.75 -3.53 -9.78
CA LEU A 90 -24.40 -2.22 -9.24
C LEU A 90 -25.31 -1.11 -9.77
N HIS A 91 -25.63 -1.15 -11.06
CA HIS A 91 -26.61 -0.25 -11.67
C HIS A 91 -27.98 -0.36 -11.01
N ASP A 92 -28.42 -1.58 -10.68
CA ASP A 92 -29.70 -1.79 -10.01
C ASP A 92 -29.72 -1.20 -8.59
N PHE A 93 -28.59 -1.24 -7.88
CA PHE A 93 -28.44 -0.64 -6.56
C PHE A 93 -28.35 0.90 -6.61
N LEU A 94 -27.53 1.45 -7.52
CA LEU A 94 -27.23 2.88 -7.59
C LEU A 94 -28.26 3.69 -8.38
N LYS A 95 -28.99 3.07 -9.31
CA LYS A 95 -29.92 3.74 -10.25
C LYS A 95 -29.27 4.97 -10.93
N PRO A 96 -28.15 4.80 -11.65
CA PRO A 96 -27.39 5.91 -12.19
C PRO A 96 -28.15 6.65 -13.30
N LYS A 97 -27.94 7.97 -13.39
CA LYS A 97 -28.48 8.82 -14.48
C LYS A 97 -27.92 8.40 -15.83
N ARG A 98 -26.66 7.97 -15.84
CA ARG A 98 -25.95 7.40 -16.99
C ARG A 98 -25.00 6.31 -16.51
N HIS A 99 -24.95 5.20 -17.23
CA HIS A 99 -24.01 4.12 -16.99
C HIS A 99 -23.20 3.87 -18.27
N ILE A 100 -21.96 4.36 -18.30
CA ILE A 100 -21.09 4.35 -19.48
C ILE A 100 -20.23 3.08 -19.44
N LEU A 101 -20.49 2.17 -20.36
CA LEU A 101 -19.77 0.91 -20.54
C LEU A 101 -18.64 1.12 -21.56
N MET A 102 -17.40 1.19 -21.08
CA MET A 102 -16.18 1.33 -21.90
C MET A 102 -15.58 -0.04 -22.20
N GLU A 103 -16.05 -0.69 -23.26
CA GLU A 103 -15.63 -2.05 -23.64
C GLU A 103 -15.10 -2.07 -25.09
N PRO A 104 -13.77 -2.09 -25.27
CA PRO A 104 -13.16 -2.13 -26.60
C PRO A 104 -13.24 -3.52 -27.27
N GLU A 105 -13.51 -4.61 -26.54
CA GLU A 105 -13.65 -5.94 -27.15
C GLU A 105 -15.09 -6.19 -27.59
N GLU A 106 -15.33 -6.03 -28.90
CA GLU A 106 -16.65 -6.11 -29.53
C GLU A 106 -17.36 -7.45 -29.33
N ARG A 107 -16.65 -8.55 -29.07
CA ARG A 107 -17.30 -9.85 -28.78
C ARG A 107 -18.20 -9.84 -27.55
N TYR A 108 -18.03 -8.88 -26.64
CA TYR A 108 -18.94 -8.71 -25.51
C TYR A 108 -20.22 -7.95 -25.87
N TYR A 109 -20.22 -7.23 -27.01
CA TYR A 109 -21.30 -6.33 -27.38
C TYR A 109 -22.64 -7.05 -27.52
N GLU A 110 -22.75 -7.93 -28.51
CA GLU A 110 -24.00 -8.66 -28.80
C GLU A 110 -24.54 -9.48 -27.62
N PRO A 111 -23.76 -10.36 -26.96
CA PRO A 111 -24.28 -11.26 -25.94
C PRO A 111 -24.56 -10.61 -24.56
N PHE A 112 -23.88 -9.52 -24.22
CA PHE A 112 -23.90 -8.96 -22.86
C PHE A 112 -24.28 -7.48 -22.79
N ILE A 113 -23.76 -6.63 -23.69
CA ILE A 113 -23.96 -5.17 -23.62
C ILE A 113 -25.27 -4.76 -24.31
N LYS A 114 -25.50 -5.22 -25.55
CA LYS A 114 -26.69 -4.88 -26.33
C LYS A 114 -28.00 -5.14 -25.58
N PRO A 115 -28.18 -6.26 -24.85
CA PRO A 115 -29.38 -6.49 -24.04
C PRO A 115 -29.62 -5.46 -22.92
N LEU A 116 -28.58 -4.76 -22.45
CA LEU A 116 -28.71 -3.68 -21.46
C LEU A 116 -29.11 -2.36 -22.13
N LEU A 117 -28.56 -2.09 -23.33
CA LEU A 117 -28.90 -0.90 -24.12
C LEU A 117 -30.35 -0.93 -24.62
N ASP A 118 -30.83 -2.09 -25.06
CA ASP A 118 -32.15 -2.25 -25.68
C ASP A 118 -33.32 -2.19 -24.67
N LYS A 119 -33.05 -2.15 -23.35
CA LYS A 119 -34.10 -2.02 -22.35
C LYS A 119 -34.85 -0.69 -22.52
N SER A 120 -36.17 -0.72 -22.39
CA SER A 120 -36.97 0.51 -22.39
C SER A 120 -36.50 1.45 -21.28
N GLY A 121 -36.24 2.71 -21.62
CA GLY A 121 -35.72 3.71 -20.69
C GLY A 121 -34.28 3.49 -20.23
N SER A 122 -33.50 2.67 -20.95
CA SER A 122 -32.11 2.37 -20.57
C SER A 122 -31.25 3.63 -20.42
N THR A 123 -30.60 3.75 -19.25
CA THR A 123 -29.57 4.77 -19.00
C THR A 123 -28.16 4.30 -19.32
N TYR A 124 -28.02 3.07 -19.86
CA TYR A 124 -26.74 2.57 -20.31
C TYR A 124 -26.29 3.28 -21.60
N ARG A 125 -24.97 3.49 -21.72
CA ARG A 125 -24.27 4.00 -22.91
C ARG A 125 -23.07 3.12 -23.18
N TYR A 126 -22.74 2.92 -24.44
CA TYR A 126 -21.63 2.05 -24.85
C TYR A 126 -20.60 2.82 -25.67
N THR A 127 -19.33 2.50 -25.46
CA THR A 127 -18.23 2.95 -26.31
C THR A 127 -17.11 1.91 -26.38
N THR A 128 -16.43 1.89 -27.52
CA THR A 128 -15.18 1.15 -27.72
C THR A 128 -13.95 1.93 -27.25
N MET A 129 -14.11 3.15 -26.75
CA MET A 129 -13.02 3.91 -26.14
C MET A 129 -12.45 3.15 -24.94
N THR A 130 -11.12 3.13 -24.82
CA THR A 130 -10.47 2.51 -23.68
C THR A 130 -10.46 3.47 -22.49
N GLY A 131 -10.90 2.99 -21.32
CA GLY A 131 -10.78 3.70 -20.04
C GLY A 131 -9.46 3.39 -19.31
N ALA A 132 -8.72 2.37 -19.76
CA ALA A 132 -7.45 1.93 -19.18
C ALA A 132 -6.55 1.29 -20.26
N HIS A 133 -5.41 1.91 -20.56
CA HIS A 133 -4.44 1.43 -21.56
C HIS A 133 -3.02 1.92 -21.22
N PRO A 134 -1.93 1.26 -21.64
CA PRO A 134 -0.59 1.80 -21.43
C PRO A 134 -0.30 3.17 -22.07
N SER A 135 -0.98 3.53 -23.17
CA SER A 135 -0.67 4.76 -23.92
C SER A 135 -1.85 5.53 -24.50
N SER A 136 -3.07 4.99 -24.46
CA SER A 136 -4.14 5.45 -25.38
C SER A 136 -5.40 5.97 -24.71
N TYR A 137 -5.49 5.95 -23.38
CA TYR A 137 -6.72 6.27 -22.66
C TYR A 137 -6.78 7.72 -22.16
N TRP A 138 -5.67 8.47 -22.15
CA TRP A 138 -5.64 9.89 -21.79
C TRP A 138 -6.60 10.74 -22.64
N GLN A 139 -6.66 10.47 -23.95
CA GLN A 139 -7.57 11.16 -24.85
C GLN A 139 -9.03 10.75 -24.67
N SER A 140 -9.30 9.65 -23.95
CA SER A 140 -10.66 9.17 -23.73
C SER A 140 -11.43 10.05 -22.75
N TYR A 141 -10.78 10.51 -21.67
CA TYR A 141 -11.47 11.28 -20.62
C TYR A 141 -11.99 12.64 -21.06
N PRO A 142 -11.22 13.50 -21.76
CA PRO A 142 -11.74 14.78 -22.24
C PRO A 142 -12.93 14.60 -23.20
N LYS A 143 -12.85 13.60 -24.10
CA LYS A 143 -13.96 13.27 -25.02
C LYS A 143 -15.20 12.77 -24.28
N MET A 144 -15.00 11.97 -23.23
CA MET A 144 -16.07 11.41 -22.42
C MET A 144 -16.74 12.49 -21.57
N LEU A 145 -15.97 13.32 -20.86
CA LEU A 145 -16.47 14.41 -20.02
C LEU A 145 -17.18 15.48 -20.87
N GLY A 146 -16.65 15.79 -22.06
CA GLY A 146 -17.27 16.74 -22.99
C GLY A 146 -18.50 16.21 -23.73
N ASN A 147 -18.94 14.97 -23.50
CA ASN A 147 -20.11 14.40 -24.16
C ASN A 147 -21.40 14.69 -23.35
N PRO A 148 -22.31 15.56 -23.85
CA PRO A 148 -23.49 15.98 -23.10
C PRO A 148 -24.55 14.87 -22.91
N ASP A 149 -24.52 13.80 -23.71
CA ASP A 149 -25.40 12.64 -23.45
C ASP A 149 -24.85 11.76 -22.33
N TRP A 150 -23.53 11.69 -22.17
CA TRP A 150 -22.88 10.87 -21.15
C TRP A 150 -22.79 11.60 -19.80
N PHE A 151 -22.55 12.90 -19.84
CA PHE A 151 -22.47 13.78 -18.68
C PHE A 151 -23.46 14.96 -18.84
N PRO A 152 -24.77 14.70 -18.73
CA PRO A 152 -25.79 15.74 -18.94
C PRO A 152 -25.68 16.85 -17.90
N GLY A 153 -25.49 18.09 -18.37
CA GLY A 153 -25.35 19.27 -17.52
C GLY A 153 -23.97 19.43 -16.88
N HIS A 154 -22.96 18.68 -17.31
CA HIS A 154 -21.58 18.91 -16.89
C HIS A 154 -21.08 20.27 -17.35
N GLN A 155 -20.34 20.93 -16.47
CA GLN A 155 -19.67 22.19 -16.71
C GLN A 155 -18.22 22.04 -16.24
N GLU A 156 -17.29 22.27 -17.15
CA GLU A 156 -15.87 22.27 -16.86
C GLU A 156 -15.52 23.37 -15.85
N LEU A 157 -14.76 23.01 -14.83
CA LEU A 157 -14.29 23.94 -13.81
C LEU A 157 -12.99 24.62 -14.26
N LYS A 158 -12.84 25.89 -13.87
CA LYS A 158 -11.58 26.62 -14.10
C LYS A 158 -10.43 26.01 -13.31
N ILE A 159 -9.21 26.17 -13.80
CA ILE A 159 -8.03 25.51 -13.22
C ILE A 159 -7.85 25.81 -11.73
N ASP A 160 -8.14 27.05 -11.33
CA ASP A 160 -8.03 27.60 -9.98
C ASP A 160 -9.30 27.40 -9.11
N ASP A 161 -10.33 26.73 -9.63
CA ASP A 161 -11.57 26.52 -8.89
C ASP A 161 -11.36 25.53 -7.73
N PRO A 162 -11.60 25.92 -6.46
CA PRO A 162 -11.35 25.08 -5.30
C PRO A 162 -12.22 23.81 -5.29
N ARG A 163 -13.34 23.80 -6.02
CA ARG A 163 -14.20 22.61 -6.16
C ARG A 163 -13.49 21.45 -6.86
N ARG A 164 -12.43 21.71 -7.64
CA ARG A 164 -11.60 20.65 -8.24
C ARG A 164 -10.92 19.79 -7.17
N ARG A 165 -10.71 20.30 -5.96
CA ARG A 165 -10.17 19.51 -4.83
C ARG A 165 -11.25 18.84 -3.97
N GLN A 166 -12.53 19.01 -4.29
CA GLN A 166 -13.63 18.43 -3.53
C GLN A 166 -14.05 17.06 -4.07
N PHE A 167 -14.53 16.19 -3.18
CA PHE A 167 -15.06 14.88 -3.54
C PHE A 167 -16.36 14.99 -4.36
N ARG A 168 -16.49 14.15 -5.39
CA ARG A 168 -17.60 14.11 -6.35
C ARG A 168 -18.41 12.81 -6.19
N PRO A 169 -19.41 12.77 -5.29
CA PRO A 169 -20.26 11.59 -5.12
C PRO A 169 -21.17 11.33 -6.34
N ASP A 170 -21.39 12.33 -7.19
CA ASP A 170 -22.19 12.23 -8.41
C ASP A 170 -21.47 11.49 -9.56
N ILE A 171 -20.21 11.07 -9.37
CA ILE A 171 -19.47 10.22 -10.30
C ILE A 171 -18.90 9.03 -9.51
N LEU A 172 -19.02 7.83 -10.07
CA LEU A 172 -18.33 6.64 -9.58
C LEU A 172 -17.66 5.93 -10.75
N VAL A 173 -16.41 5.52 -10.57
CA VAL A 173 -15.73 4.64 -11.54
C VAL A 173 -15.69 3.23 -10.98
N VAL A 174 -15.98 2.25 -11.82
CA VAL A 174 -15.68 0.85 -11.56
C VAL A 174 -14.92 0.26 -12.73
N GLY A 175 -14.16 -0.81 -12.51
CA GLY A 175 -13.55 -1.50 -13.64
C GLY A 175 -12.86 -2.81 -13.31
N ASN A 176 -12.56 -3.55 -14.36
CA ASN A 176 -11.92 -4.86 -14.27
C ASN A 176 -10.55 -4.87 -14.94
N LEU A 177 -9.52 -4.55 -14.15
CA LEU A 177 -8.11 -4.55 -14.53
C LEU A 177 -7.46 -5.94 -14.44
N SER A 178 -8.25 -6.99 -14.26
CA SER A 178 -7.80 -8.36 -14.54
C SER A 178 -7.89 -8.71 -16.02
N ARG A 179 -8.70 -7.99 -16.80
CA ARG A 179 -8.88 -8.23 -18.23
C ARG A 179 -7.71 -7.59 -18.97
N ARG A 180 -6.78 -8.43 -19.46
CA ARG A 180 -5.52 -7.99 -20.07
C ARG A 180 -5.68 -7.71 -21.56
N PHE A 181 -5.15 -6.58 -22.00
CA PHE A 181 -4.76 -6.40 -23.40
C PHE A 181 -3.40 -7.08 -23.66
N LYS A 182 -3.18 -7.58 -24.88
CA LYS A 182 -1.86 -8.08 -25.30
C LYS A 182 -0.89 -6.90 -25.36
N VAL A 183 -0.10 -6.68 -24.30
CA VAL A 183 0.97 -5.68 -24.28
C VAL A 183 2.31 -6.40 -24.37
N ARG A 184 3.16 -6.01 -25.34
CA ARG A 184 4.54 -6.53 -25.45
C ARG A 184 5.31 -6.09 -24.21
N ARG A 185 5.64 -7.04 -23.32
CA ARG A 185 6.42 -6.74 -22.11
C ARG A 185 7.86 -6.37 -22.50
N ARG A 186 8.36 -5.28 -21.94
CA ARG A 186 9.80 -4.99 -21.85
C ARG A 186 10.31 -5.44 -20.47
N VAL A 187 11.60 -5.74 -20.35
CA VAL A 187 12.27 -6.00 -19.06
C VAL A 187 12.03 -4.79 -18.14
N ALA A 188 11.76 -5.02 -16.84
CA ALA A 188 11.45 -3.98 -15.83
C ALA A 188 10.14 -3.16 -16.05
N SER A 189 9.16 -3.69 -16.79
CA SER A 189 7.85 -3.02 -16.94
C SER A 189 6.93 -3.26 -15.75
N VAL A 190 6.35 -2.17 -15.21
CA VAL A 190 5.29 -2.23 -14.19
C VAL A 190 4.11 -3.06 -14.71
N GLN A 191 3.53 -3.90 -13.84
CA GLN A 191 2.35 -4.69 -14.19
C GLN A 191 1.20 -3.74 -14.59
N TRP A 192 0.55 -3.98 -15.73
CA TRP A 192 -0.44 -3.07 -16.31
C TRP A 192 -1.50 -2.58 -15.32
N ALA A 193 -2.07 -3.47 -14.52
CA ALA A 193 -3.11 -3.11 -13.56
C ALA A 193 -2.59 -2.18 -12.46
N ILE A 194 -1.36 -2.40 -12.01
CA ILE A 194 -0.67 -1.54 -11.04
C ILE A 194 -0.34 -0.18 -11.67
N MET A 195 0.11 -0.17 -12.91
CA MET A 195 0.36 1.07 -13.65
C MET A 195 -0.92 1.92 -13.77
N VAL A 196 -2.08 1.32 -14.08
CA VAL A 196 -3.36 2.04 -14.15
C VAL A 196 -3.75 2.58 -12.77
N LEU A 197 -3.68 1.75 -11.71
CA LEU A 197 -3.94 2.22 -10.34
C LEU A 197 -3.07 3.43 -9.96
N GLN A 198 -1.76 3.35 -10.25
CA GLN A 198 -0.81 4.42 -9.99
C GLN A 198 -1.16 5.68 -10.78
N GLN A 199 -1.49 5.56 -12.06
CA GLN A 199 -1.85 6.70 -12.91
C GLN A 199 -3.14 7.37 -12.42
N MET A 200 -4.13 6.60 -12.00
CA MET A 200 -5.37 7.14 -11.41
C MET A 200 -5.13 7.82 -10.07
N GLY A 201 -4.32 7.22 -9.20
CA GLY A 201 -3.95 7.83 -7.91
C GLY A 201 -3.12 9.10 -8.09
N TYR A 202 -2.20 9.09 -9.05
CA TYR A 202 -1.40 10.25 -9.40
C TYR A 202 -2.24 11.37 -10.04
N ALA A 203 -3.22 11.04 -10.87
CA ALA A 203 -4.14 12.01 -11.46
C ALA A 203 -5.02 12.72 -10.42
N THR A 204 -5.19 12.13 -9.22
CA THR A 204 -5.81 12.82 -8.08
C THR A 204 -4.99 14.03 -7.62
N LEU A 205 -3.66 14.00 -7.75
CA LEU A 205 -2.79 15.12 -7.35
C LEU A 205 -2.84 16.26 -8.38
N GLU A 206 -2.98 15.95 -9.66
CA GLU A 206 -2.92 16.92 -10.76
C GLU A 206 -4.29 17.44 -11.23
N ASN A 207 -5.39 16.91 -10.68
CA ASN A 207 -6.75 17.12 -11.21
C ASN A 207 -6.83 16.79 -12.72
N ASN A 208 -6.40 15.57 -13.06
CA ASN A 208 -6.35 15.09 -14.44
C ASN A 208 -7.25 13.84 -14.62
N LEU A 209 -7.42 13.39 -15.86
CA LEU A 209 -8.28 12.24 -16.21
C LEU A 209 -9.71 12.43 -15.68
N ILE A 210 -10.26 11.43 -14.98
CA ILE A 210 -11.58 11.51 -14.36
C ILE A 210 -11.64 12.55 -13.22
N HIS A 211 -10.50 12.97 -12.66
CA HIS A 211 -10.42 13.93 -11.56
C HIS A 211 -10.44 15.40 -12.01
N HIS A 212 -10.71 15.64 -13.31
CA HIS A 212 -10.62 16.96 -13.91
C HIS A 212 -11.41 18.03 -13.14
N ASP A 213 -12.67 17.71 -12.79
CA ASP A 213 -13.62 18.64 -12.18
C ASP A 213 -13.98 18.27 -10.73
N GLY A 214 -13.08 17.56 -10.04
CA GLY A 214 -13.29 17.08 -8.68
C GLY A 214 -12.77 15.67 -8.47
N LEU A 215 -12.74 15.22 -7.22
CA LEU A 215 -12.12 13.96 -6.84
C LEU A 215 -13.13 12.80 -6.89
N VAL A 216 -12.82 11.76 -7.66
CA VAL A 216 -13.74 10.66 -7.94
C VAL A 216 -13.27 9.35 -7.29
N ARG A 217 -14.19 8.65 -6.60
CA ARG A 217 -13.93 7.31 -6.03
C ARG A 217 -13.93 6.24 -7.14
N MET A 218 -13.08 5.23 -6.99
CA MET A 218 -12.91 4.18 -7.99
C MET A 218 -12.87 2.78 -7.35
N LEU A 219 -13.56 1.80 -7.94
CA LEU A 219 -13.51 0.38 -7.51
C LEU A 219 -12.89 -0.49 -8.61
N TRP A 220 -11.83 -1.23 -8.28
CA TRP A 220 -11.04 -1.99 -9.24
C TRP A 220 -10.96 -3.48 -8.92
N TRP A 221 -11.43 -4.32 -9.84
CA TRP A 221 -11.12 -5.74 -9.84
C TRP A 221 -9.72 -5.97 -10.41
N LEU A 222 -8.91 -6.74 -9.68
CA LEU A 222 -7.49 -6.96 -9.95
C LEU A 222 -7.11 -8.44 -9.73
N PRO A 223 -6.08 -8.95 -10.42
CA PRO A 223 -5.51 -10.25 -10.08
C PRO A 223 -4.88 -10.18 -8.69
N GLU A 224 -5.28 -11.08 -7.79
CA GLU A 224 -4.80 -11.03 -6.39
C GLU A 224 -3.29 -11.32 -6.27
N ALA A 225 -2.69 -11.94 -7.28
CA ALA A 225 -1.22 -12.08 -7.36
C ALA A 225 -0.49 -10.73 -7.33
N LEU A 226 -1.17 -9.62 -7.62
CA LEU A 226 -0.61 -8.27 -7.57
C LEU A 226 -0.78 -7.59 -6.20
N ALA A 227 -1.41 -8.24 -5.23
CA ALA A 227 -1.72 -7.64 -3.93
C ALA A 227 -0.47 -7.08 -3.23
N HIS A 228 0.69 -7.73 -3.34
CA HIS A 228 1.97 -7.26 -2.76
C HIS A 228 2.52 -5.95 -3.33
N HIS A 229 2.09 -5.54 -4.52
CA HIS A 229 2.44 -4.23 -5.06
C HIS A 229 1.59 -3.11 -4.44
N VAL A 230 0.44 -3.43 -3.85
CA VAL A 230 -0.52 -2.46 -3.28
C VAL A 230 -0.50 -2.50 -1.76
N PHE A 231 -0.56 -3.70 -1.19
CA PHE A 231 -0.67 -4.00 0.24
C PHE A 231 0.55 -4.82 0.70
N PRO A 232 1.76 -4.23 0.77
CA PRO A 232 2.91 -4.97 1.27
C PRO A 232 2.65 -5.46 2.72
N PRO A 233 3.09 -6.68 3.08
CA PRO A 233 2.82 -7.27 4.39
C PRO A 233 3.56 -6.56 5.53
N THR A 234 4.70 -5.97 5.19
CA THR A 234 5.60 -5.27 6.10
C THR A 234 6.32 -4.15 5.34
N GLU A 235 6.86 -3.19 6.07
CA GLU A 235 7.69 -2.09 5.56
C GLU A 235 8.93 -2.60 4.80
N THR A 236 9.50 -3.75 5.19
CA THR A 236 10.59 -4.41 4.44
C THR A 236 10.22 -4.80 3.01
N SER A 237 8.93 -4.95 2.70
CA SER A 237 8.43 -5.30 1.35
C SER A 237 7.77 -4.12 0.64
N ARG A 238 7.78 -2.92 1.23
CA ARG A 238 7.14 -1.72 0.67
C ARG A 238 8.03 -1.02 -0.34
N PHE A 239 7.65 -1.00 -1.62
CA PHE A 239 8.39 -0.30 -2.69
C PHE A 239 7.74 1.05 -3.01
N ALA A 240 8.17 1.70 -4.11
CA ALA A 240 7.65 2.99 -4.53
C ALA A 240 6.14 3.01 -4.76
N THR A 241 5.57 1.92 -5.27
CA THR A 241 4.15 1.85 -5.68
C THR A 241 3.17 2.16 -4.54
N PRO A 242 3.21 1.49 -3.37
CA PRO A 242 2.32 1.84 -2.25
C PRO A 242 2.44 3.30 -1.83
N LEU A 243 3.65 3.83 -1.73
CA LEU A 243 3.86 5.23 -1.34
C LEU A 243 3.30 6.22 -2.38
N MET A 244 3.42 5.93 -3.68
CA MET A 244 2.79 6.74 -4.73
C MET A 244 1.26 6.73 -4.64
N LEU A 245 0.66 5.59 -4.33
CA LEU A 245 -0.79 5.50 -4.14
C LEU A 245 -1.22 6.28 -2.89
N ASP A 246 -0.48 6.14 -1.78
CA ASP A 246 -0.74 6.83 -0.51
C ASP A 246 -0.70 8.36 -0.64
N MET A 247 0.01 8.92 -1.63
CA MET A 247 0.02 10.37 -1.88
C MET A 247 -1.36 10.88 -2.31
N GLY A 248 -2.05 10.14 -3.18
CA GLY A 248 -3.29 10.60 -3.80
C GLY A 248 -4.55 9.92 -3.27
N CYS A 249 -4.44 8.76 -2.62
CA CYS A 249 -5.59 7.94 -2.30
C CYS A 249 -5.42 7.17 -0.98
N GLU A 250 -6.56 6.92 -0.33
CA GLU A 250 -6.73 5.82 0.60
C GLU A 250 -7.13 4.57 -0.20
N ILE A 251 -6.43 3.47 0.06
CA ILE A 251 -6.61 2.22 -0.68
C ILE A 251 -7.06 1.12 0.30
N ASN A 252 -8.21 0.50 0.04
CA ASN A 252 -8.76 -0.58 0.84
C ASN A 252 -8.98 -1.84 0.00
N GLN A 253 -8.66 -3.02 0.54
CA GLN A 253 -9.08 -4.28 -0.07
C GLN A 253 -10.49 -4.62 0.40
N THR A 254 -11.44 -4.71 -0.52
CA THR A 254 -12.85 -5.05 -0.21
C THR A 254 -13.13 -6.54 -0.32
N VAL A 255 -12.51 -7.20 -1.29
CA VAL A 255 -12.68 -8.64 -1.52
C VAL A 255 -11.31 -9.25 -1.84
N GLY A 256 -11.05 -10.48 -1.41
CA GLY A 256 -9.92 -11.28 -1.88
C GLY A 256 -10.23 -12.77 -1.84
N THR A 257 -9.43 -13.59 -2.53
CA THR A 257 -9.64 -15.03 -2.67
C THR A 257 -8.66 -15.84 -1.82
N THR A 258 -7.44 -15.33 -1.65
CA THR A 258 -6.36 -16.00 -0.94
C THR A 258 -5.61 -14.99 -0.10
N SER A 259 -5.54 -15.24 1.20
CA SER A 259 -4.76 -14.40 2.10
C SER A 259 -3.27 -14.66 1.88
N SER A 260 -2.67 -13.91 0.96
CA SER A 260 -1.20 -13.90 0.78
C SER A 260 -0.47 -13.41 2.04
N TRP A 261 -1.21 -12.87 3.01
CA TRP A 261 -0.74 -12.24 4.24
C TRP A 261 -0.81 -13.11 5.48
N THR A 262 -1.56 -14.21 5.43
CA THR A 262 -1.65 -15.17 6.54
C THR A 262 -1.19 -16.56 6.13
N ASP A 263 -1.23 -16.86 4.82
CA ASP A 263 -1.12 -18.21 4.30
C ASP A 263 0.12 -18.41 3.41
N SER A 264 1.12 -17.53 3.51
CA SER A 264 2.38 -17.70 2.78
C SER A 264 3.05 -18.98 3.28
N LEU A 265 2.77 -20.07 2.57
CA LEU A 265 3.45 -21.35 2.59
C LEU A 265 4.90 -21.13 2.98
N ARG A 266 5.32 -21.78 4.07
CA ARG A 266 6.64 -21.86 4.73
C ARG A 266 7.80 -22.18 3.78
N LYS A 267 7.91 -21.47 2.66
CA LYS A 267 8.90 -21.64 1.61
C LYS A 267 10.02 -20.65 1.86
N ARG A 268 11.24 -21.13 1.64
CA ARG A 268 12.46 -20.31 1.68
C ARG A 268 12.28 -19.11 0.72
N GLY A 269 12.47 -17.89 1.21
CA GLY A 269 12.26 -16.65 0.45
C GLY A 269 10.85 -16.04 0.50
N ALA A 270 9.92 -16.60 1.29
CA ALA A 270 8.63 -15.94 1.53
C ALA A 270 8.80 -14.59 2.26
N PRO A 271 7.99 -13.56 1.94
CA PRO A 271 8.00 -12.29 2.66
C PRO A 271 7.81 -12.49 4.16
N ARG A 272 8.45 -11.63 4.96
CA ARG A 272 8.19 -11.57 6.41
C ARG A 272 6.72 -11.22 6.63
N LEU A 273 6.04 -12.03 7.44
CA LEU A 273 4.66 -11.77 7.86
C LEU A 273 4.66 -10.87 9.10
N ARG A 274 3.54 -10.16 9.28
CA ARG A 274 3.26 -9.36 10.46
C ARG A 274 3.21 -10.28 11.71
N PRO A 275 3.90 -9.93 12.81
CA PRO A 275 3.76 -10.64 14.09
C PRO A 275 2.31 -10.66 14.58
N ASP A 276 1.89 -11.75 15.21
CA ASP A 276 0.49 -11.94 15.62
C ASP A 276 0.01 -10.87 16.62
N VAL A 277 0.88 -10.42 17.54
CA VAL A 277 0.60 -9.28 18.45
C VAL A 277 0.12 -8.03 17.71
N PHE A 278 0.71 -7.73 16.55
CA PHE A 278 0.32 -6.56 15.77
C PHE A 278 -0.87 -6.83 14.85
N ARG A 279 -1.08 -8.09 14.44
CA ARG A 279 -2.29 -8.46 13.70
C ARG A 279 -3.53 -8.18 14.54
N ASP A 280 -3.48 -8.43 15.85
CA ASP A 280 -4.58 -8.15 16.77
C ASP A 280 -4.83 -6.65 16.99
N VAL A 281 -3.77 -5.83 17.06
CA VAL A 281 -3.89 -4.36 17.04
C VAL A 281 -4.63 -3.91 15.76
N ILE A 282 -4.25 -4.45 14.61
CA ILE A 282 -4.89 -4.12 13.32
C ILE A 282 -6.35 -4.58 13.32
N ARG A 283 -6.65 -5.78 13.83
CA ARG A 283 -8.03 -6.29 13.96
C ARG A 283 -8.90 -5.31 14.74
N ASN A 284 -8.44 -4.86 15.90
CA ASN A 284 -9.25 -4.05 16.81
C ASN A 284 -9.45 -2.63 16.24
N ARG A 285 -8.42 -2.04 15.61
CA ARG A 285 -8.55 -0.77 14.85
C ARG A 285 -9.54 -0.89 13.70
N CYS A 286 -9.42 -1.95 12.91
CA CYS A 286 -10.30 -2.21 11.77
C CYS A 286 -11.75 -2.41 12.24
N SER A 287 -11.98 -3.20 13.29
CA SER A 287 -13.32 -3.38 13.89
C SER A 287 -13.95 -2.06 14.31
N ASN A 288 -13.18 -1.20 15.01
CA ASN A 288 -13.66 0.12 15.41
C ASN A 288 -14.01 1.02 14.21
N SER A 289 -13.24 0.93 13.13
CA SER A 289 -13.52 1.66 11.88
C SER A 289 -14.79 1.14 11.21
N MET A 290 -14.95 -0.19 11.12
CA MET A 290 -16.15 -0.83 10.57
C MET A 290 -17.41 -0.42 11.33
N ASP A 291 -17.36 -0.40 12.65
CA ASP A 291 -18.47 0.02 13.50
C ASP A 291 -18.86 1.49 13.23
N LYS A 292 -17.88 2.39 13.11
CA LYS A 292 -18.10 3.80 12.76
C LYS A 292 -18.72 3.97 11.38
N LEU A 293 -18.31 3.14 10.42
CA LEU A 293 -18.86 3.13 9.06
C LEU A 293 -20.20 2.41 8.95
N GLY A 294 -20.65 1.70 9.99
CA GLY A 294 -21.86 0.87 9.93
C GLY A 294 -21.70 -0.37 9.04
N MET A 295 -20.47 -0.81 8.78
CA MET A 295 -20.17 -1.96 7.93
C MET A 295 -20.23 -3.25 8.73
N LYS A 296 -21.04 -4.22 8.27
CA LYS A 296 -21.25 -5.50 8.96
C LYS A 296 -20.96 -6.67 8.05
N GLN A 297 -20.35 -7.70 8.60
CA GLN A 297 -20.08 -8.94 7.89
C GLN A 297 -21.38 -9.54 7.29
N PRO A 298 -21.43 -9.81 5.97
CA PRO A 298 -22.57 -10.47 5.36
C PRO A 298 -22.75 -11.91 5.86
N LYS A 299 -24.02 -12.33 6.03
CA LYS A 299 -24.34 -13.68 6.48
C LYS A 299 -23.80 -14.74 5.50
N GLY A 300 -22.98 -15.66 6.01
CA GLY A 300 -22.40 -16.75 5.22
C GLY A 300 -21.23 -16.34 4.32
N ARG A 301 -20.67 -15.13 4.48
CA ARG A 301 -19.45 -14.67 3.82
C ARG A 301 -18.39 -14.32 4.88
N PRO A 302 -17.38 -15.18 5.13
CA PRO A 302 -16.31 -14.87 6.07
C PRO A 302 -15.46 -13.69 5.58
N PHE A 303 -14.76 -13.03 6.52
CA PHE A 303 -13.63 -12.17 6.14
C PHE A 303 -12.45 -13.02 5.66
N LEU A 304 -11.64 -12.44 4.79
CA LEU A 304 -10.40 -13.00 4.26
C LEU A 304 -9.34 -13.08 5.36
N MET A 305 -9.23 -12.03 6.17
CA MET A 305 -8.32 -12.00 7.31
C MET A 305 -8.97 -12.75 8.48
N ARG A 306 -8.31 -13.82 8.92
CA ARG A 306 -8.76 -14.64 10.06
C ARG A 306 -7.87 -14.38 11.26
N TYR A 307 -8.51 -14.20 12.40
CA TYR A 307 -7.88 -14.00 13.68
C TYR A 307 -8.33 -15.14 14.58
N GLU A 308 -7.42 -16.07 14.84
CA GLU A 308 -7.65 -17.25 15.69
C GLU A 308 -6.75 -17.12 16.92
N GLY A 309 -7.26 -17.54 18.08
CA GLY A 309 -6.49 -17.52 19.33
C GLY A 309 -6.90 -16.38 20.28
N GLU A 310 -6.02 -16.14 21.26
CA GLU A 310 -6.17 -15.09 22.26
C GLU A 310 -5.86 -13.71 21.69
N ASP A 311 -6.54 -12.67 22.17
CA ASP A 311 -6.20 -11.28 21.84
C ASP A 311 -4.87 -10.88 22.50
N LEU A 312 -3.84 -10.71 21.67
CA LEU A 312 -2.50 -10.35 22.09
C LEU A 312 -2.26 -8.83 22.10
N GLU A 313 -3.22 -7.98 21.69
CA GLU A 313 -3.06 -6.52 21.73
C GLU A 313 -2.76 -6.01 23.15
N LYS A 314 -3.28 -6.69 24.18
CA LYS A 314 -3.01 -6.36 25.59
C LYS A 314 -1.54 -6.34 25.98
N PHE A 315 -0.67 -7.00 25.20
CA PHE A 315 0.78 -7.01 25.42
C PHE A 315 1.50 -5.89 24.66
N VAL A 316 0.81 -5.13 23.81
CA VAL A 316 1.39 -4.08 22.99
C VAL A 316 1.43 -2.77 23.76
N VAL A 317 2.64 -2.32 24.07
CA VAL A 317 2.91 -1.00 24.63
C VAL A 317 3.38 -0.07 23.50
N ASN A 318 2.69 1.05 23.29
CA ASN A 318 3.05 2.01 22.26
C ASN A 318 4.15 2.97 22.75
N PRO A 319 5.36 2.99 22.15
CA PRO A 319 6.45 3.89 22.54
C PRO A 319 6.13 5.37 22.29
N LEU A 320 5.09 5.68 21.51
CA LEU A 320 4.66 7.03 21.16
C LEU A 320 3.56 7.55 22.09
N GLN A 321 3.24 6.80 23.14
CA GLN A 321 2.29 7.15 24.20
C GLN A 321 3.00 7.22 25.57
N ASN A 322 2.28 7.65 26.62
CA ASN A 322 2.83 7.81 27.98
C ASN A 322 4.10 8.69 28.02
N LEU A 323 4.07 9.76 27.23
CA LEU A 323 5.17 10.70 27.06
C LEU A 323 5.42 11.49 28.35
N ALA A 324 6.67 11.90 28.56
CA ALA A 324 6.99 12.81 29.66
C ALA A 324 6.19 14.13 29.53
N GLN A 325 5.61 14.58 30.64
CA GLN A 325 4.80 15.80 30.67
C GLN A 325 5.57 17.02 31.16
N THR A 326 6.74 16.83 31.77
CA THR A 326 7.60 17.90 32.28
C THR A 326 9.08 17.65 31.96
N VAL A 327 9.89 18.71 31.94
CA VAL A 327 11.35 18.61 31.71
C VAL A 327 12.04 17.73 32.77
N PRO A 328 11.75 17.85 34.09
CA PRO A 328 12.34 16.96 35.10
C PRO A 328 11.97 15.49 34.90
N GLU A 329 10.72 15.20 34.51
CA GLU A 329 10.32 13.81 34.20
C GLU A 329 11.08 13.26 32.99
N LEU A 330 11.27 14.07 31.94
CA LEU A 330 12.07 13.67 30.78
C LEU A 330 13.53 13.41 31.19
N GLU A 331 14.12 14.28 32.01
CA GLU A 331 15.49 14.11 32.49
C GLU A 331 15.69 12.81 33.29
N GLU A 332 14.74 12.45 34.16
CA GLU A 332 14.76 11.18 34.90
C GLU A 332 14.67 9.97 33.95
N LYS A 333 13.78 10.03 32.96
CA LYS A 333 13.66 8.97 31.94
C LYS A 333 14.95 8.85 31.12
N VAL A 334 15.55 9.97 30.69
CA VAL A 334 16.84 9.99 29.97
C VAL A 334 17.92 9.29 30.80
N LYS A 335 18.07 9.66 32.08
CA LYS A 335 19.05 9.02 32.97
C LYS A 335 18.83 7.52 33.09
N THR A 336 17.58 7.09 33.22
CA THR A 336 17.23 5.66 33.33
C THR A 336 17.63 4.87 32.08
N VAL A 337 17.46 5.45 30.90
CA VAL A 337 17.84 4.84 29.62
C VAL A 337 19.36 4.86 29.45
N GLU A 338 20.05 5.96 29.75
CA GLU A 338 21.53 6.02 29.75
C GLU A 338 22.14 4.92 30.65
N ASP A 339 21.64 4.79 31.88
CA ASP A 339 22.09 3.78 32.84
C ASP A 339 21.84 2.35 32.36
N ARG A 340 20.81 2.13 31.55
CA ARG A 340 20.48 0.83 30.96
C ARG A 340 21.36 0.53 29.75
N MET A 341 21.56 1.50 28.86
CA MET A 341 22.51 1.41 27.74
C MET A 341 23.94 1.11 28.23
N GLY A 342 24.36 1.70 29.36
CA GLY A 342 25.62 1.39 30.03
C GLY A 342 25.74 -0.09 30.42
N LYS A 343 24.71 -0.65 31.07
CA LYS A 343 24.65 -2.08 31.46
C LYS A 343 24.60 -3.01 30.24
N ILE A 344 23.95 -2.60 29.16
CA ILE A 344 23.97 -3.32 27.89
C ILE A 344 25.40 -3.41 27.35
N ARG A 345 26.14 -2.30 27.32
CA ARG A 345 27.54 -2.28 26.89
C ARG A 345 28.42 -3.16 27.76
N GLU A 346 28.26 -3.06 29.08
CA GLU A 346 28.98 -3.88 30.06
C GLU A 346 28.71 -5.38 29.88
N SER A 347 27.45 -5.76 29.66
CA SER A 347 27.08 -7.16 29.46
C SER A 347 27.78 -7.79 28.25
N GLY A 348 28.10 -7.00 27.22
CA GLY A 348 28.69 -7.48 25.97
C GLY A 348 27.76 -8.37 25.14
N LEU A 349 26.43 -8.15 25.24
CA LEU A 349 25.38 -8.92 24.55
C LEU A 349 25.72 -9.21 23.07
N THR A 350 25.52 -10.45 22.64
CA THR A 350 25.77 -10.90 21.27
C THR A 350 24.48 -11.41 20.63
N GLY A 351 24.26 -11.01 19.37
CA GLY A 351 23.04 -11.30 18.62
C GLY A 351 22.92 -12.71 18.03
N ARG A 352 23.95 -13.56 18.12
CA ARG A 352 23.94 -14.92 17.58
C ARG A 352 23.95 -15.97 18.69
N MET A 353 23.15 -17.02 18.49
CA MET A 353 23.16 -18.20 19.37
C MET A 353 24.56 -18.81 19.46
N GLY A 354 24.97 -19.21 20.67
CA GLY A 354 26.27 -19.86 20.92
C GLY A 354 27.48 -18.93 20.88
N GLY A 355 27.28 -17.60 20.84
CA GLY A 355 28.38 -16.63 20.84
C GLY A 355 29.16 -16.53 22.16
N ARG A 356 28.59 -17.01 23.28
CA ARG A 356 29.26 -17.08 24.59
C ARG A 356 28.91 -18.39 25.31
N LYS A 357 29.80 -18.88 26.17
CA LYS A 357 29.62 -20.11 26.96
C LYS A 357 28.64 -19.95 28.13
N GLU A 358 28.60 -18.76 28.74
CA GLU A 358 27.74 -18.44 29.88
C GLU A 358 27.05 -17.09 29.67
N SER A 359 25.83 -16.94 30.19
CA SER A 359 25.08 -15.68 30.16
C SER A 359 25.55 -14.76 31.28
N HIS A 360 25.77 -13.49 30.97
CA HIS A 360 26.21 -12.50 31.96
C HIS A 360 25.06 -12.19 32.95
N PRO A 361 25.31 -12.00 34.26
CA PRO A 361 24.25 -11.76 35.24
C PRO A 361 23.32 -10.59 34.90
N LEU A 362 23.85 -9.56 34.24
CA LEU A 362 23.07 -8.41 33.76
C LEU A 362 22.04 -8.78 32.69
N GLU A 363 22.26 -9.82 31.89
CA GLU A 363 21.32 -10.20 30.81
C GLU A 363 19.96 -10.59 31.37
N LYS A 364 19.94 -11.30 32.50
CA LYS A 364 18.71 -11.67 33.20
C LYS A 364 17.95 -10.42 33.67
N TRP A 365 18.62 -9.52 34.37
CA TRP A 365 18.01 -8.27 34.83
C TRP A 365 17.51 -7.42 33.66
N LEU A 366 18.30 -7.30 32.59
CA LEU A 366 17.92 -6.55 31.38
C LEU A 366 16.66 -7.12 30.72
N TYR A 367 16.52 -8.44 30.67
CA TYR A 367 15.34 -9.12 30.12
C TYR A 367 14.11 -8.99 31.02
N GLU A 368 14.26 -9.19 32.33
CA GLU A 368 13.17 -9.09 33.31
C GLU A 368 12.62 -7.66 33.44
N THR A 369 13.38 -6.66 32.97
CA THR A 369 13.01 -5.24 33.00
C THR A 369 12.60 -4.67 31.64
N ILE A 370 12.28 -5.52 30.65
CA ILE A 370 11.72 -5.06 29.36
C ILE A 370 10.42 -4.28 29.62
N ALA A 371 10.31 -3.06 29.06
CA ALA A 371 9.11 -2.22 29.13
C ALA A 371 8.12 -2.52 28.00
N TYR A 372 8.64 -2.86 26.82
CA TYR A 372 7.82 -3.16 25.65
C TYR A 372 7.50 -4.66 25.59
N THR A 373 6.45 -5.05 26.32
CA THR A 373 6.08 -6.45 26.60
C THR A 373 5.71 -7.27 25.36
N GLN A 374 5.47 -6.64 24.22
CA GLN A 374 5.28 -7.34 22.95
C GLN A 374 6.58 -7.98 22.41
N LEU A 375 7.77 -7.53 22.83
CA LEU A 375 9.03 -7.99 22.25
C LEU A 375 9.30 -9.50 22.44
N PRO A 376 9.08 -10.09 23.64
CA PRO A 376 9.14 -11.55 23.83
C PRO A 376 8.20 -12.37 22.91
N HIS A 377 7.14 -11.76 22.36
CA HIS A 377 6.26 -12.42 21.40
C HIS A 377 6.73 -12.28 19.94
N ILE A 378 7.61 -11.32 19.66
CA ILE A 378 8.10 -11.01 18.30
C ILE A 378 9.44 -11.71 18.04
N THR A 379 10.39 -11.63 18.97
CA THR A 379 11.76 -12.12 18.74
C THR A 379 11.90 -13.63 18.51
N PRO A 380 11.03 -14.53 19.02
CA PRO A 380 11.10 -15.96 18.71
C PRO A 380 11.05 -16.28 17.20
N ALA A 381 10.45 -15.42 16.38
CA ALA A 381 10.45 -15.58 14.92
C ALA A 381 11.85 -15.56 14.28
N TYR A 382 12.87 -15.10 15.02
CA TYR A 382 14.25 -14.99 14.58
C TYR A 382 15.13 -16.20 14.98
N GLU A 383 14.62 -17.16 15.78
CA GLU A 383 15.38 -18.36 16.18
C GLU A 383 15.87 -19.16 14.98
N GLY A 384 15.03 -19.30 13.94
CA GLY A 384 15.38 -19.98 12.69
C GLY A 384 16.55 -19.33 11.94
N ARG A 385 16.90 -18.07 12.27
CA ARG A 385 18.06 -17.34 11.74
C ARG A 385 19.29 -17.44 12.64
N LYS A 386 19.25 -18.30 13.67
CA LYS A 386 20.26 -18.43 14.73
C LYS A 386 20.46 -17.15 15.56
N ALA A 387 19.41 -16.34 15.69
CA ALA A 387 19.45 -15.15 16.51
C ALA A 387 19.37 -15.49 18.01
N ASN A 388 20.09 -14.72 18.84
CA ASN A 388 19.86 -14.69 20.28
C ASN A 388 18.63 -13.83 20.56
N VAL A 389 17.47 -14.47 20.72
CA VAL A 389 16.16 -13.79 20.83
C VAL A 389 15.99 -12.99 22.11
N ILE A 390 16.68 -13.37 23.18
CA ILE A 390 16.75 -12.62 24.44
C ILE A 390 17.51 -11.32 24.21
N ALA A 391 18.71 -11.40 23.61
CA ALA A 391 19.51 -10.23 23.29
C ALA A 391 18.76 -9.26 22.36
N LEU A 392 18.13 -9.79 21.30
CA LEU A 392 17.29 -8.99 20.40
C LEU A 392 16.17 -8.26 21.13
N ALA A 393 15.49 -8.93 22.07
CA ALA A 393 14.41 -8.31 22.83
C ALA A 393 14.94 -7.17 23.72
N ILE A 394 16.07 -7.39 24.40
CA ILE A 394 16.70 -6.37 25.25
C ILE A 394 17.10 -5.13 24.44
N ILE A 395 17.74 -5.32 23.27
CA ILE A 395 18.21 -4.20 22.46
C ILE A 395 17.06 -3.49 21.74
N ALA A 396 16.07 -4.23 21.23
CA ALA A 396 14.89 -3.59 20.66
C ALA A 396 14.13 -2.78 21.73
N ASP A 397 14.04 -3.28 22.96
CA ASP A 397 13.46 -2.54 24.10
C ASP A 397 14.21 -1.23 24.34
N GLU A 398 15.54 -1.27 24.32
CA GLU A 398 16.37 -0.07 24.48
C GLU A 398 16.11 0.98 23.41
N VAL A 399 16.07 0.58 22.13
CA VAL A 399 15.81 1.52 21.03
C VAL A 399 14.39 2.10 21.11
N LEU A 400 13.39 1.29 21.49
CA LEU A 400 12.02 1.77 21.69
C LEU A 400 11.92 2.72 22.90
N ARG A 401 12.73 2.53 23.95
CA ARG A 401 12.82 3.49 25.08
C ARG A 401 13.38 4.81 24.58
N THR A 402 14.43 4.79 23.79
CA THR A 402 15.00 6.00 23.16
C THR A 402 13.98 6.71 22.28
N ILE A 403 13.19 5.98 21.49
CA ILE A 403 12.10 6.56 20.69
C ILE A 403 11.03 7.24 21.57
N ASN A 404 10.70 6.68 22.74
CA ASN A 404 9.81 7.35 23.69
C ASN A 404 10.40 8.64 24.24
N LEU A 405 11.72 8.70 24.48
CA LEU A 405 12.41 9.93 24.85
C LEU A 405 12.35 10.96 23.71
N GLU A 406 12.62 10.54 22.46
CA GLU A 406 12.51 11.41 21.28
C GLU A 406 11.09 11.99 21.13
N ALA A 407 10.05 11.15 21.29
CA ALA A 407 8.66 11.58 21.22
C ALA A 407 8.26 12.51 22.39
N SER A 408 8.76 12.22 23.60
CA SER A 408 8.55 13.06 24.78
C SER A 408 9.21 14.42 24.64
N PHE A 409 10.45 14.44 24.13
CA PHE A 409 11.18 15.65 23.81
C PHE A 409 10.38 16.52 22.84
N LYS A 410 9.89 15.94 21.73
CA LYS A 410 9.09 16.67 20.75
C LYS A 410 7.77 17.20 21.31
N ALA A 411 7.08 16.42 22.15
CA ALA A 411 5.86 16.89 22.80
C ALA A 411 6.09 18.04 23.80
N LEU A 412 7.28 18.12 24.42
CA LEU A 412 7.67 19.23 25.28
C LEU A 412 8.16 20.44 24.48
N GLU A 413 8.93 20.22 23.41
CA GLU A 413 9.41 21.26 22.49
C GLU A 413 8.22 22.08 21.94
N GLU A 414 7.12 21.42 21.55
CA GLU A 414 5.89 22.07 21.08
C GLU A 414 5.19 22.94 22.14
N LYS A 415 5.39 22.64 23.42
CA LYS A 415 4.73 23.32 24.55
C LYS A 415 5.65 24.33 25.24
N SER A 416 6.95 24.27 24.99
CA SER A 416 7.93 25.01 25.77
C SER A 416 7.90 26.51 25.45
N GLN A 417 8.01 27.32 26.49
CA GLN A 417 8.29 28.76 26.38
C GLN A 417 9.80 29.06 26.52
N ASP A 418 10.59 28.05 26.88
CA ASP A 418 12.05 28.13 27.06
C ASP A 418 12.72 26.94 26.33
N PRO A 419 13.06 27.09 25.04
CA PRO A 419 13.71 26.05 24.26
C PRO A 419 15.11 25.68 24.77
N ASP A 420 15.82 26.63 25.39
CA ASP A 420 17.20 26.44 25.83
C ASP A 420 17.30 25.41 26.98
N ALA A 421 16.25 25.31 27.80
CA ALA A 421 16.15 24.30 28.85
C ALA A 421 16.09 22.86 28.33
N LEU A 422 15.66 22.64 27.08
CA LEU A 422 15.54 21.31 26.47
C LEU A 422 16.81 20.88 25.74
N GLU A 423 17.63 21.82 25.26
CA GLU A 423 18.79 21.53 24.42
C GLU A 423 19.81 20.53 25.03
N PRO A 424 20.13 20.59 26.34
CA PRO A 424 20.97 19.56 26.97
C PRO A 424 20.39 18.15 26.89
N LEU A 425 19.06 18.02 26.97
CA LEU A 425 18.36 16.74 26.86
C LEU A 425 18.32 16.24 25.42
N ARG A 426 18.20 17.14 24.44
CA ARG A 426 18.28 16.80 23.01
C ARG A 426 19.58 16.05 22.72
N LYS A 427 20.70 16.63 23.14
CA LYS A 427 22.03 16.03 22.93
C LYS A 427 22.13 14.65 23.59
N ARG A 428 21.76 14.54 24.86
CA ARG A 428 21.80 13.26 25.60
C ARG A 428 20.98 12.16 24.92
N ILE A 429 19.78 12.48 24.42
CA ILE A 429 18.94 11.51 23.69
C ILE A 429 19.60 11.05 22.38
N ILE A 430 20.26 11.97 21.65
CA ILE A 430 21.04 11.63 20.45
C ILE A 430 22.23 10.74 20.83
N ASP A 431 22.96 11.09 21.88
CA ASP A 431 24.13 10.33 22.36
C ASP A 431 23.74 8.88 22.75
N ILE A 432 22.52 8.64 23.27
CA ILE A 432 22.01 7.27 23.51
C ILE A 432 21.85 6.50 22.19
N SER A 433 21.32 7.15 21.13
CA SER A 433 21.17 6.53 19.81
C SER A 433 22.53 6.25 19.17
N GLU A 434 23.48 7.18 19.27
CA GLU A 434 24.86 6.97 18.85
C GLU A 434 25.50 5.82 19.64
N ALA A 435 25.20 5.72 20.93
CA ALA A 435 25.69 4.63 21.74
C ALA A 435 25.18 3.25 21.28
N TYR A 436 23.95 3.18 20.75
CA TYR A 436 23.42 1.99 20.11
C TYR A 436 24.12 1.69 18.76
N GLU A 437 24.32 2.70 17.91
CA GLU A 437 25.00 2.54 16.63
C GLU A 437 26.43 2.02 16.81
N ASP A 438 27.16 2.61 17.75
CA ASP A 438 28.50 2.15 18.16
C ASP A 438 28.50 0.72 18.67
N PHE A 439 27.52 0.37 19.51
CA PHE A 439 27.39 -0.98 20.05
C PHE A 439 27.07 -2.00 18.95
N THR A 440 26.42 -1.60 17.85
CA THR A 440 26.01 -2.53 16.79
C THR A 440 26.86 -2.47 15.53
N ARG A 441 27.85 -1.58 15.48
CA ARG A 441 28.71 -1.30 14.33
C ARG A 441 29.36 -2.54 13.71
N ASP A 442 29.89 -3.43 14.54
CA ASP A 442 30.55 -4.68 14.13
C ASP A 442 29.60 -5.91 14.15
N ARG A 443 28.29 -5.67 14.32
CA ARG A 443 27.27 -6.70 14.52
C ARG A 443 26.17 -6.60 13.46
N THR A 444 26.55 -6.59 12.19
CA THR A 444 25.67 -6.27 11.04
C THR A 444 24.33 -7.00 11.07
N TYR A 445 24.30 -8.33 11.18
CA TYR A 445 23.04 -9.10 11.24
C TYR A 445 22.17 -8.74 12.45
N TYR A 446 22.81 -8.44 13.58
CA TYR A 446 22.11 -8.08 14.80
C TYR A 446 21.48 -6.70 14.70
N LYS A 447 22.21 -5.75 14.12
CA LYS A 447 21.71 -4.43 13.75
C LYS A 447 20.51 -4.56 12.82
N GLU A 448 20.65 -5.27 11.70
CA GLU A 448 19.60 -5.47 10.71
C GLU A 448 18.30 -6.04 11.31
N TRP A 449 18.41 -7.03 12.20
CA TRP A 449 17.24 -7.64 12.83
C TRP A 449 16.58 -6.70 13.84
N THR A 450 17.37 -6.02 14.67
CA THR A 450 16.85 -5.01 15.62
C THR A 450 16.17 -3.88 14.86
N ASP A 451 16.83 -3.35 13.83
CA ASP A 451 16.32 -2.27 12.98
C ASP A 451 15.01 -2.68 12.31
N GLY A 452 14.90 -3.92 11.82
CA GLY A 452 13.66 -4.45 11.26
C GLY A 452 12.52 -4.58 12.28
N ILE A 453 12.82 -4.95 13.53
CA ILE A 453 11.82 -4.99 14.61
C ILE A 453 11.34 -3.57 14.94
N VAL A 454 12.26 -2.62 15.09
CA VAL A 454 11.94 -1.23 15.43
C VAL A 454 11.18 -0.54 14.29
N ASP A 455 11.62 -0.73 13.05
CA ASP A 455 10.92 -0.22 11.86
C ASP A 455 9.47 -0.70 11.80
N GLU A 456 9.24 -1.97 12.10
CA GLU A 456 7.89 -2.52 12.13
C GLU A 456 7.02 -1.91 13.24
N HIS A 457 7.58 -1.69 14.43
CA HIS A 457 6.86 -0.98 15.50
C HIS A 457 6.46 0.42 15.04
N MET A 458 7.39 1.16 14.46
CA MET A 458 7.11 2.51 13.97
C MET A 458 6.10 2.51 12.83
N ALA A 459 6.19 1.54 11.90
CA ALA A 459 5.27 1.41 10.79
C ALA A 459 3.82 1.21 11.23
N ILE A 460 3.59 0.60 12.40
CA ILE A 460 2.25 0.23 12.89
C ILE A 460 1.73 1.22 13.94
N LEU A 461 2.62 1.75 14.78
CA LEU A 461 2.25 2.49 15.99
C LEU A 461 2.29 4.00 15.82
N ALA A 462 3.01 4.52 14.81
CA ALA A 462 3.01 5.94 14.46
C ALA A 462 1.70 6.35 13.75
N GLU A 463 1.40 7.65 13.79
CA GLU A 463 0.25 8.20 13.08
C GLU A 463 0.64 9.29 12.06
N PRO A 464 0.32 9.11 10.75
CA PRO A 464 -0.47 8.00 10.22
C PRO A 464 0.32 6.68 10.18
N THR A 465 -0.39 5.57 10.43
CA THR A 465 0.16 4.21 10.21
C THR A 465 0.70 4.06 8.78
N LEU A 466 1.81 3.35 8.58
CA LEU A 466 2.61 3.42 7.36
C LEU A 466 2.01 2.68 6.16
N LEU A 467 1.44 1.49 6.37
CA LEU A 467 0.96 0.64 5.27
C LEU A 467 -0.57 0.73 5.15
N ALA A 468 -1.06 0.80 3.91
CA ALA A 468 -2.50 0.68 3.62
C ALA A 468 -3.10 -0.62 4.19
N LEU A 469 -2.33 -1.72 4.21
CA LEU A 469 -2.77 -2.98 4.83
C LEU A 469 -3.04 -2.85 6.33
N ASP A 470 -2.36 -1.96 7.05
CA ASP A 470 -2.58 -1.79 8.50
C ASP A 470 -3.62 -0.69 8.79
N ARG A 471 -3.87 0.20 7.82
CA ARG A 471 -4.82 1.32 7.88
C ARG A 471 -6.22 1.00 7.40
N ARG A 472 -6.52 -0.26 7.09
CA ARG A 472 -7.78 -0.63 6.41
C ARG A 472 -8.97 -0.11 7.20
N ALA A 473 -9.88 0.56 6.49
CA ALA A 473 -11.12 1.04 7.05
C ALA A 473 -12.09 -0.12 7.41
N TYR A 474 -11.91 -1.28 6.77
CA TYR A 474 -12.75 -2.46 6.96
C TYR A 474 -12.06 -3.75 6.49
N GLU A 475 -12.54 -4.91 6.97
CA GLU A 475 -11.98 -6.21 6.59
C GLU A 475 -12.41 -6.65 5.18
N PRO A 476 -11.51 -7.24 4.37
CA PRO A 476 -11.89 -7.79 3.07
C PRO A 476 -12.77 -9.03 3.22
N LEU A 477 -13.80 -9.15 2.38
CA LEU A 477 -14.61 -10.37 2.26
C LEU A 477 -13.84 -11.49 1.54
N GLN A 478 -14.08 -12.73 1.95
CA GLN A 478 -13.52 -13.93 1.33
C GLN A 478 -14.33 -14.39 0.12
N ALA A 479 -13.76 -14.27 -1.08
CA ALA A 479 -14.24 -14.90 -2.30
C ALA A 479 -13.70 -16.34 -2.47
N SER A 480 -14.34 -17.13 -3.32
CA SER A 480 -13.85 -18.43 -3.79
C SER A 480 -13.28 -18.28 -5.20
N ASP A 481 -12.30 -19.11 -5.58
CA ASP A 481 -11.82 -19.21 -6.97
C ASP A 481 -12.94 -19.49 -7.98
N SER A 482 -14.03 -20.13 -7.54
CA SER A 482 -15.21 -20.41 -8.34
C SER A 482 -16.18 -19.24 -8.49
N ASP A 483 -15.96 -18.14 -7.78
CA ASP A 483 -16.71 -16.90 -8.02
C ASP A 483 -16.28 -16.21 -9.34
N PHE A 484 -15.20 -16.70 -9.98
CA PHE A 484 -14.58 -16.12 -11.17
C PHE A 484 -14.51 -17.10 -12.35
N TRP A 485 -14.49 -16.57 -13.57
CA TRP A 485 -14.35 -17.34 -14.81
C TRP A 485 -13.28 -16.77 -15.74
N PRO A 486 -12.35 -17.60 -16.26
CA PRO A 486 -11.99 -18.92 -15.73
C PRO A 486 -11.63 -18.81 -14.24
N ARG A 487 -11.73 -19.92 -13.49
CA ARG A 487 -11.41 -19.91 -12.06
C ARG A 487 -10.04 -19.28 -11.82
N ASN A 488 -9.98 -18.30 -10.94
CA ASN A 488 -8.73 -17.63 -10.56
C ASN A 488 -8.91 -16.85 -9.25
N ASN A 489 -7.81 -16.34 -8.71
CA ASN A 489 -7.83 -15.48 -7.54
C ASN A 489 -7.85 -14.01 -7.95
N MET A 490 -8.91 -13.31 -7.56
CA MET A 490 -9.09 -11.88 -7.78
C MET A 490 -9.33 -11.16 -6.46
N MET A 491 -9.07 -9.87 -6.48
CA MET A 491 -9.40 -8.94 -5.39
C MET A 491 -10.16 -7.73 -5.93
N LEU A 492 -11.02 -7.16 -5.09
CA LEU A 492 -11.65 -5.86 -5.33
C LEU A 492 -10.94 -4.83 -4.45
N VAL A 493 -10.43 -3.77 -5.06
CA VAL A 493 -9.78 -2.64 -4.40
C VAL A 493 -10.68 -1.42 -4.48
N ASP A 494 -10.89 -0.77 -3.34
CA ASP A 494 -11.53 0.53 -3.25
C ASP A 494 -10.45 1.61 -3.16
N GLN A 495 -10.49 2.54 -4.10
CA GLN A 495 -9.56 3.66 -4.22
C GLN A 495 -10.32 4.95 -3.97
N MET A 496 -10.20 5.47 -2.75
CA MET A 496 -10.83 6.72 -2.32
C MET A 496 -9.81 7.86 -2.44
N PRO A 497 -10.08 8.91 -3.22
CA PRO A 497 -9.12 10.01 -3.40
C PRO A 497 -8.99 10.87 -2.13
N ILE A 498 -7.79 11.40 -1.91
CA ILE A 498 -7.46 12.32 -0.82
C ILE A 498 -7.18 13.72 -1.42
N PRO A 499 -7.72 14.81 -0.84
CA PRO A 499 -7.54 16.17 -1.36
C PRO A 499 -6.17 16.77 -1.00
N ARG A 500 -5.09 16.08 -1.35
CA ARG A 500 -3.72 16.54 -1.09
C ARG A 500 -3.30 17.65 -2.05
N ASP A 501 -2.74 18.74 -1.54
CA ASP A 501 -2.25 19.86 -2.35
C ASP A 501 -0.73 19.97 -2.27
N LEU A 502 -0.09 19.80 -3.42
CA LEU A 502 1.36 19.85 -3.59
C LEU A 502 1.83 21.17 -4.23
N SER A 503 0.93 22.13 -4.42
CA SER A 503 1.31 23.46 -4.91
C SER A 503 2.07 24.26 -3.85
N VAL A 504 2.92 25.16 -4.32
CA VAL A 504 3.60 26.18 -3.53
C VAL A 504 3.31 27.53 -4.19
N PRO A 505 2.70 28.49 -3.47
CA PRO A 505 2.36 29.80 -4.04
C PRO A 505 3.53 30.43 -4.79
N ASP A 506 3.27 30.91 -6.00
CA ASP A 506 4.22 31.59 -6.89
C ASP A 506 5.45 30.77 -7.35
N LEU A 507 5.67 29.56 -6.81
CA LEU A 507 6.86 28.74 -7.08
C LEU A 507 6.55 27.44 -7.83
N SER A 508 5.44 26.78 -7.51
CA SER A 508 5.14 25.45 -8.06
C SER A 508 3.64 25.20 -8.17
N SER A 509 3.19 24.78 -9.36
CA SER A 509 1.82 24.32 -9.56
C SER A 509 1.59 22.96 -8.91
N ALA A 510 0.32 22.57 -8.67
CA ALA A 510 0.00 21.22 -8.18
C ALA A 510 0.53 20.11 -9.12
N MET A 511 0.55 20.37 -10.43
CA MET A 511 1.10 19.45 -11.42
C MET A 511 2.63 19.32 -11.29
N ASP A 512 3.35 20.41 -11.11
CA ASP A 512 4.81 20.37 -10.96
C ASP A 512 5.23 19.81 -9.61
N GLY A 513 4.47 20.11 -8.55
CA GLY A 513 4.59 19.45 -7.25
C GLY A 513 4.38 17.93 -7.34
N ALA A 514 3.35 17.47 -8.05
CA ALA A 514 3.12 16.04 -8.27
C ALA A 514 4.30 15.37 -9.01
N LYS A 515 4.85 16.01 -10.05
CA LYS A 515 6.01 15.48 -10.79
C LYS A 515 7.23 15.35 -9.87
N THR A 516 7.50 16.38 -9.07
CA THR A 516 8.56 16.41 -8.07
C THR A 516 8.37 15.29 -7.04
N ALA A 517 7.17 15.12 -6.49
CA ALA A 517 6.86 14.05 -5.55
C ALA A 517 7.12 12.66 -6.15
N ASN A 518 6.65 12.41 -7.38
CA ASN A 518 6.89 11.14 -8.07
C ASN A 518 8.39 10.89 -8.30
N MET A 519 9.16 11.92 -8.67
CA MET A 519 10.61 11.84 -8.80
C MET A 519 11.28 11.49 -7.46
N LEU A 520 10.98 12.23 -6.40
CA LEU A 520 11.52 12.00 -5.05
C LEU A 520 11.22 10.59 -4.56
N ILE A 521 9.97 10.12 -4.70
CA ILE A 521 9.59 8.76 -4.31
C ILE A 521 10.40 7.71 -5.08
N ARG A 522 10.52 7.85 -6.41
CA ARG A 522 11.28 6.88 -7.23
C ARG A 522 12.74 6.83 -6.81
N TYR A 523 13.35 7.99 -6.61
CA TYR A 523 14.75 8.10 -6.24
C TYR A 523 15.00 7.52 -4.85
N LEU A 524 14.28 8.03 -3.84
CA LEU A 524 14.46 7.63 -2.45
C LEU A 524 14.20 6.13 -2.28
N MET A 525 13.12 5.60 -2.86
CA MET A 525 12.77 4.18 -2.68
C MET A 525 13.74 3.20 -3.35
N GLN A 526 14.63 3.63 -4.24
CA GLN A 526 15.77 2.81 -4.68
C GLN A 526 16.82 2.62 -3.56
N ALA A 527 16.95 3.59 -2.67
CA ALA A 527 17.81 3.57 -1.48
C ALA A 527 17.05 3.21 -0.19
N ARG A 528 15.97 2.42 -0.28
CA ARG A 528 15.06 2.01 0.83
C ARG A 528 15.71 1.51 2.12
N THR A 529 16.96 1.04 2.06
CA THR A 529 17.71 0.52 3.22
C THR A 529 18.62 1.56 3.86
N LYS A 530 18.94 2.66 3.17
CA LYS A 530 19.77 3.75 3.68
C LYS A 530 18.97 4.68 4.61
N SER A 531 19.70 5.47 5.39
CA SER A 531 19.13 6.61 6.11
C SER A 531 18.62 7.68 5.14
N VAL A 532 17.60 8.44 5.54
CA VAL A 532 17.04 9.53 4.74
C VAL A 532 18.11 10.59 4.42
N PRO A 533 18.96 11.04 5.36
CA PRO A 533 20.06 11.96 5.04
C PRO A 533 21.00 11.40 3.97
N ALA A 534 21.45 10.15 4.13
CA ALA A 534 22.37 9.52 3.18
C ALA A 534 21.76 9.35 1.78
N ALA A 535 20.43 9.20 1.67
CA ALA A 535 19.75 9.15 0.38
C ALA A 535 19.53 10.53 -0.24
N LEU A 536 19.28 11.57 0.56
CA LEU A 536 19.14 12.94 0.04
C LEU A 536 20.49 13.50 -0.43
N GLU A 537 21.59 13.22 0.26
CA GLU A 537 22.91 13.69 -0.17
C GLU A 537 23.37 13.08 -1.50
N THR A 538 22.87 11.91 -1.88
CA THR A 538 23.14 11.36 -3.22
C THR A 538 22.30 12.04 -4.30
N LEU A 539 21.17 12.67 -3.92
CA LEU A 539 20.29 13.37 -4.85
C LEU A 539 20.85 14.74 -5.23
N ALA A 540 21.26 15.52 -4.24
CA ALA A 540 21.95 16.79 -4.43
C ALA A 540 22.81 17.13 -3.19
N PRO A 541 23.98 17.79 -3.36
CA PRO A 541 24.80 18.20 -2.24
C PRO A 541 24.05 19.11 -1.26
N ASN A 542 24.19 18.87 0.04
CA ASN A 542 23.50 19.59 1.13
C ASN A 542 21.97 19.43 1.15
N ALA A 543 21.38 18.60 0.31
CA ALA A 543 19.93 18.40 0.30
C ALA A 543 19.41 17.90 1.65
N SER A 544 20.15 17.03 2.34
CA SER A 544 19.71 16.56 3.67
C SER A 544 19.71 17.69 4.68
N LYS A 545 20.77 18.51 4.67
CA LYS A 545 20.96 19.63 5.61
C LYS A 545 19.92 20.72 5.41
N ASP A 546 19.54 21.00 4.17
CA ASP A 546 18.67 22.13 3.85
C ASP A 546 17.19 21.74 3.83
N LEU A 547 16.85 20.52 3.39
CA LEU A 547 15.45 20.10 3.22
C LEU A 547 14.85 19.50 4.49
N ILE A 548 15.58 18.67 5.25
CA ILE A 548 15.03 17.99 6.44
C ILE A 548 14.52 19.00 7.49
N PRO A 549 15.21 20.11 7.80
CA PRO A 549 14.69 21.09 8.77
C PRO A 549 13.35 21.71 8.39
N GLN A 550 13.02 21.76 7.09
CA GLN A 550 11.75 22.29 6.58
C GLN A 550 10.60 21.29 6.66
N VAL A 551 10.86 20.05 7.11
CA VAL A 551 9.86 18.99 7.19
C VAL A 551 9.79 18.48 8.63
N PRO A 552 9.01 19.13 9.53
CA PRO A 552 8.96 18.76 10.95
C PRO A 552 8.68 17.28 11.21
N ALA A 553 7.83 16.66 10.39
CA ALA A 553 7.49 15.24 10.47
C ALA A 553 8.69 14.29 10.35
N MET A 554 9.80 14.71 9.71
CA MET A 554 11.03 13.90 9.61
C MET A 554 11.70 13.70 10.95
N THR A 555 11.53 14.65 11.88
CA THR A 555 12.19 14.65 13.19
C THR A 555 11.27 14.25 14.34
N ASP A 556 9.99 13.96 14.05
CA ASP A 556 8.99 13.59 15.04
C ASP A 556 8.60 12.10 14.95
N PRO A 557 8.98 11.27 15.93
CA PRO A 557 8.61 9.86 15.95
C PRO A 557 7.10 9.62 15.99
N ARG A 558 6.31 10.54 16.55
CA ARG A 558 4.83 10.43 16.57
C ARG A 558 4.25 10.46 15.15
N LYS A 559 4.97 11.09 14.23
CA LYS A 559 4.67 11.19 12.79
C LYS A 559 5.47 10.17 11.94
N GLY A 560 6.18 9.24 12.57
CA GLY A 560 6.98 8.21 11.92
C GLY A 560 8.44 8.58 11.63
N GLY A 561 8.86 9.82 11.96
CA GLY A 561 10.24 10.28 11.81
C GLY A 561 11.16 9.80 12.93
N ARG A 562 12.36 10.37 13.03
CA ARG A 562 13.29 10.16 14.16
C ARG A 562 14.09 11.42 14.44
N MET A 563 14.41 11.66 15.71
CA MET A 563 15.35 12.71 16.06
C MET A 563 16.78 12.33 15.65
N HIS A 564 17.16 11.06 15.83
CA HIS A 564 18.41 10.52 15.31
C HIS A 564 18.24 10.07 13.84
N LEU A 565 18.58 10.97 12.92
CA LEU A 565 18.28 10.82 11.49
C LEU A 565 19.02 9.67 10.80
N GLU A 566 20.18 9.25 11.30
CA GLU A 566 20.92 8.10 10.74
C GLU A 566 20.21 6.77 11.00
N SER A 567 19.36 6.69 12.04
CA SER A 567 18.50 5.53 12.25
C SER A 567 17.17 5.63 11.50
N PHE A 568 16.90 6.73 10.77
CA PHE A 568 15.67 6.91 10.02
C PHE A 568 15.81 6.46 8.57
N ARG A 569 15.31 5.26 8.28
CA ARG A 569 15.43 4.63 6.96
C ARG A 569 14.37 5.10 5.98
N VAL A 570 14.78 5.21 4.71
CA VAL A 570 13.92 5.68 3.62
C VAL A 570 12.61 4.87 3.47
N ARG A 571 12.64 3.56 3.72
CA ARG A 571 11.43 2.71 3.64
C ARG A 571 10.28 3.15 4.57
N ASN A 572 10.58 3.93 5.62
CA ASN A 572 9.62 4.43 6.58
C ASN A 572 9.06 5.81 6.24
N LEU A 573 9.48 6.43 5.13
CA LEU A 573 8.90 7.68 4.67
C LEU A 573 7.39 7.51 4.40
N ASN A 574 6.56 8.31 5.05
CA ASN A 574 5.13 8.37 4.78
C ASN A 574 4.80 9.48 3.78
N ALA A 575 3.54 9.56 3.38
CA ALA A 575 3.10 10.50 2.38
C ALA A 575 3.32 11.96 2.85
N ASP A 576 3.07 12.28 4.12
CA ASP A 576 3.18 13.65 4.66
C ASP A 576 4.63 14.15 4.63
N MET A 577 5.58 13.26 4.89
CA MET A 577 7.01 13.54 4.74
C MET A 577 7.40 13.82 3.28
N ILE A 578 6.83 13.07 2.33
CA ILE A 578 7.06 13.32 0.89
C ILE A 578 6.43 14.64 0.46
N GLU A 579 5.23 14.97 0.94
CA GLU A 579 4.61 16.27 0.70
C GLU A 579 5.50 17.40 1.22
N GLY A 580 5.98 17.31 2.46
CA GLY A 580 6.89 18.29 3.03
C GLY A 580 8.18 18.41 2.22
N LEU A 581 8.81 17.29 1.83
CA LEU A 581 9.99 17.32 0.97
C LEU A 581 9.71 17.93 -0.40
N THR A 582 8.54 17.68 -0.97
CA THR A 582 8.14 18.24 -2.27
C THR A 582 8.04 19.75 -2.21
N LYS A 583 7.44 20.28 -1.14
CA LYS A 583 7.30 21.73 -0.91
C LYS A 583 8.66 22.37 -0.60
N ALA A 584 9.43 21.76 0.31
CA ALA A 584 10.79 22.21 0.63
C ALA A 584 11.69 22.20 -0.62
N TRP A 585 11.55 21.19 -1.49
CA TRP A 585 12.28 21.12 -2.75
C TRP A 585 11.93 22.29 -3.67
N ALA A 586 10.65 22.63 -3.83
CA ALA A 586 10.23 23.75 -4.66
C ALA A 586 10.73 25.12 -4.14
N GLU A 587 10.88 25.26 -2.81
CA GLU A 587 11.40 26.47 -2.17
C GLU A 587 12.93 26.53 -2.15
N TRP A 588 13.62 25.43 -2.44
CA TRP A 588 15.07 25.34 -2.31
C TRP A 588 15.78 26.00 -3.49
N PRO A 589 16.63 27.03 -3.29
CA PRO A 589 17.24 27.77 -4.38
C PRO A 589 18.30 26.97 -5.17
N PHE A 590 18.72 25.82 -4.66
CA PHE A 590 19.79 24.99 -5.24
C PHE A 590 19.27 23.72 -5.92
N THR A 591 17.97 23.66 -6.26
CA THR A 591 17.41 22.50 -6.97
C THR A 591 18.17 22.23 -8.26
N PRO A 592 18.70 21.00 -8.46
CA PRO A 592 19.25 20.62 -9.75
C PRO A 592 18.20 20.74 -10.85
N SER A 593 18.65 20.97 -12.07
CA SER A 593 17.78 20.98 -13.24
C SER A 593 17.11 19.62 -13.44
N THR A 594 15.95 19.60 -14.09
CA THR A 594 15.22 18.35 -14.41
C THR A 594 16.10 17.35 -15.18
N ILE A 595 16.98 17.85 -16.06
CA ILE A 595 17.90 17.01 -16.84
C ILE A 595 18.95 16.35 -15.94
N GLU A 596 19.52 17.08 -14.99
CA GLU A 596 20.49 16.52 -14.02
C GLU A 596 19.85 15.43 -13.16
N LEU A 597 18.59 15.62 -12.76
CA LEU A 597 17.83 14.65 -11.97
C LEU A 597 17.49 13.39 -12.78
N GLU A 598 17.09 13.54 -14.04
CA GLU A 598 16.86 12.40 -14.94
C GLU A 598 18.15 11.60 -15.21
N LEU A 599 19.28 12.30 -15.39
CA LEU A 599 20.58 11.66 -15.53
C LEU A 599 20.99 10.94 -14.25
N ALA A 600 20.77 11.53 -13.07
CA ALA A 600 21.01 10.88 -11.78
C ALA A 600 20.16 9.61 -11.61
N LEU A 601 18.86 9.68 -11.96
CA LEU A 601 17.95 8.54 -11.96
C LEU A 601 18.36 7.44 -12.95
N ALA A 602 18.88 7.80 -14.12
CA ALA A 602 19.35 6.86 -15.14
C ALA A 602 20.68 6.19 -14.75
N ASN A 603 21.55 6.92 -14.04
CA ASN A 603 22.86 6.43 -13.59
C ASN A 603 22.78 5.56 -12.32
N LEU A 604 21.67 5.62 -11.59
CA LEU A 604 21.36 4.63 -10.56
C LEU A 604 21.02 3.30 -11.26
N ALA A 605 22.05 2.47 -11.44
CA ALA A 605 21.86 1.11 -11.90
C ALA A 605 20.81 0.41 -11.00
N PRO A 606 19.86 -0.36 -11.57
CA PRO A 606 18.96 -1.15 -10.74
C PRO A 606 19.83 -2.05 -9.87
N GLY A 607 19.77 -1.82 -8.55
CA GLY A 607 20.58 -2.56 -7.60
C GLY A 607 20.44 -4.05 -7.88
N LYS A 608 21.55 -4.71 -8.21
CA LYS A 608 21.63 -6.17 -8.19
C LYS A 608 21.56 -6.61 -6.73
N GLY A 609 20.36 -6.68 -6.17
CA GLY A 609 20.16 -7.02 -4.78
C GLY A 609 18.74 -6.76 -4.32
N GLU A 610 18.03 -7.84 -4.05
CA GLU A 610 16.85 -7.90 -3.18
C GLU A 610 15.54 -7.37 -3.77
N GLY A 611 15.15 -8.07 -4.84
CA GLY A 611 13.82 -8.10 -5.40
C GLY A 611 13.87 -8.97 -6.64
N GLU A 612 14.05 -10.28 -6.47
CA GLU A 612 13.82 -11.21 -7.57
C GLU A 612 12.37 -11.00 -8.06
N GLU A 613 12.23 -10.20 -9.12
CA GLU A 613 11.15 -10.36 -10.08
C GLU A 613 11.21 -11.82 -10.51
N SER A 614 10.31 -12.65 -9.97
CA SER A 614 10.36 -14.10 -10.16
C SER A 614 10.47 -14.46 -11.64
N GLU A 615 11.62 -15.03 -12.01
CA GLU A 615 12.00 -15.75 -13.22
C GLU A 615 11.20 -15.42 -14.50
N GLY A 616 11.81 -14.55 -15.32
CA GLY A 616 11.59 -14.56 -16.76
C GLY A 616 12.03 -15.89 -17.36
N VAL A 617 11.10 -16.61 -17.98
CA VAL A 617 11.43 -17.69 -18.91
C VAL A 617 12.26 -17.10 -20.03
N LYS A 618 13.41 -17.71 -20.32
CA LYS A 618 14.09 -17.57 -21.60
C LYS A 618 13.08 -17.91 -22.70
N ALA A 619 12.51 -16.89 -23.33
CA ALA A 619 11.76 -17.09 -24.56
C ALA A 619 12.79 -17.50 -25.62
N ASN A 620 12.70 -18.75 -26.09
CA ASN A 620 13.33 -19.12 -27.34
C ASN A 620 12.73 -18.22 -28.41
N VAL A 621 13.60 -17.45 -29.05
CA VAL A 621 13.32 -16.73 -30.28
C VAL A 621 13.10 -17.82 -31.33
N VAL A 622 11.86 -17.96 -31.80
CA VAL A 622 11.60 -18.54 -33.11
C VAL A 622 11.41 -17.33 -34.02
N GLU A 623 12.42 -17.09 -34.85
CA GLU A 623 12.28 -16.27 -36.05
C GLU A 623 11.30 -17.02 -36.96
N GLU A 624 10.16 -16.41 -37.26
CA GLU A 624 9.39 -16.77 -38.45
C GLU A 624 9.74 -15.70 -39.49
N GLU A 625 10.46 -16.14 -40.53
CA GLU A 625 10.52 -15.48 -41.82
C GLU A 625 9.14 -15.59 -42.49
N ASP A 626 8.70 -14.46 -43.06
CA ASP A 626 7.55 -14.19 -43.94
C ASP A 626 6.10 -14.36 -43.46
#